data_AF-L1JPT5-F1
#
_entry.id   AF-L1JPT5-F1
#
_cell.length_a   1.000
_cell.length_b   1.000
_cell.length_c   1.000
_cell.angle_alpha   90.00
_cell.angle_beta   90.00
_cell.angle_gamma   90.00
#
_symmetry.space_group_name_H-M   'P 1'
#
loop_
_entity.id
_entity.type
_entity.pdbx_description
1 polymer ?
#
loop_
_entity_poly.entity_id
_entity_poly.type
_entity_poly.pdbx_seq_one_letter_code
_entity_poly.pdbx_strand_id
1 'polypeptide(L)'
;FLFCRDCGDSFHKYCFDLTLKIPPEKRNMWRCPACRICEVCKGEENWDEMLCCDECDRGFHIYCLRPPLKQIPAEGWRCSECVRCLSCGSKTPGPKGSDRWRKDYTLCSSCWVEYEKKNYCPICKVVTSSKDIKMVNCDSCQMWVHVTC
;
A
#
# COMPACT_ATOMS: atom_id res chain seq x y z
N PHE A 1 12.16 16.86 5.27
CA PHE A 1 11.61 16.84 6.64
C PHE A 1 10.18 16.34 6.60
N LEU A 2 9.76 15.63 7.64
CA LEU A 2 8.37 15.40 7.99
C LEU A 2 8.08 16.21 9.25
N PHE A 3 6.87 16.73 9.38
CA PHE A 3 6.45 17.51 10.54
C PHE A 3 5.25 16.81 11.15
N CYS A 4 5.31 16.53 12.45
CA CYS A 4 4.18 15.94 13.14
C CYS A 4 3.07 16.97 13.24
N ARG A 5 1.87 16.61 12.78
CA ARG A 5 0.70 17.48 12.83
C ARG A 5 0.33 17.90 14.27
N ASP A 6 0.58 17.04 15.25
CA ASP A 6 0.07 17.23 16.60
C ASP A 6 1.09 17.90 17.54
N CYS A 7 2.33 17.39 17.64
CA CYS A 7 3.37 18.04 18.47
C CYS A 7 4.19 19.11 17.75
N GLY A 8 4.15 19.19 16.41
CA GLY A 8 4.93 20.16 15.63
C GLY A 8 6.41 19.78 15.41
N ASP A 9 6.90 18.68 16.02
CA ASP A 9 8.29 18.25 15.87
C ASP A 9 8.64 17.90 14.42
N SER A 10 9.90 18.15 14.08
CA SER A 10 10.45 17.89 12.75
C SER A 10 11.34 16.64 12.74
N PHE A 11 11.16 15.82 11.71
CA PHE A 11 11.87 14.57 11.54
C PHE A 11 12.61 14.58 10.20
N HIS A 12 13.92 14.33 10.25
CA HIS A 12 14.66 13.98 9.03
C HIS A 12 14.20 12.61 8.56
N LYS A 13 13.68 12.53 7.34
CA LYS A 13 13.23 11.27 6.73
C LYS A 13 14.31 10.18 6.84
N TYR A 14 15.57 10.53 6.57
CA TYR A 14 16.68 9.59 6.54
C TYR A 14 17.17 9.12 7.92
N CYS A 15 16.92 9.89 8.98
CA CYS A 15 17.30 9.51 10.35
C CYS A 15 16.19 8.76 11.08
N PHE A 16 14.94 8.99 10.66
CA PHE A 16 13.76 8.46 11.33
C PHE A 16 13.37 7.09 10.78
N ASP A 17 13.09 6.98 9.48
CA ASP A 17 12.80 5.70 8.82
C ASP A 17 12.99 5.83 7.30
N LEU A 18 13.97 5.12 6.78
CA LEU A 18 14.30 5.09 5.34
C LEU A 18 13.21 4.43 4.50
N THR A 19 12.38 3.57 5.12
CA THR A 19 11.33 2.82 4.44
C THR A 19 10.05 3.63 4.27
N LEU A 20 9.87 4.72 5.03
CA LEU A 20 8.69 5.57 4.92
C LEU A 20 8.58 6.24 3.55
N LYS A 21 7.56 5.86 2.80
CA LYS A 21 7.25 6.40 1.46
C LYS A 21 5.93 7.16 1.45
N ILE A 22 5.80 8.14 2.35
CA ILE A 22 4.61 8.98 2.43
C ILE A 22 4.58 9.96 1.23
N PRO A 23 3.54 9.89 0.37
CA PRO A 23 3.35 10.81 -0.74
C PRO A 23 3.25 12.26 -0.27
N PRO A 24 3.75 13.25 -1.02
CA PRO A 24 3.72 14.67 -0.65
C PRO A 24 2.35 15.15 -0.14
N GLU A 25 1.27 14.73 -0.80
CA GLU A 25 -0.11 15.10 -0.49
C GLU A 25 -0.61 14.57 0.86
N LYS A 26 0.06 13.58 1.44
CA LYS A 26 -0.31 13.00 2.75
C LYS A 26 0.59 13.47 3.90
N ARG A 27 1.71 14.16 3.61
CA ARG A 27 2.71 14.57 4.62
C ARG A 27 2.15 15.54 5.66
N ASN A 28 1.23 16.42 5.28
CA ASN A 28 0.63 17.40 6.19
C ASN A 28 -0.27 16.76 7.26
N MET A 29 -0.67 15.51 7.07
CA MET A 29 -1.53 14.75 7.99
C MET A 29 -0.74 13.68 8.77
N TRP A 30 0.58 13.67 8.62
CA TRP A 30 1.43 12.69 9.26
C TRP A 30 1.58 12.98 10.76
N ARG A 31 1.64 11.92 11.56
CA ARG A 31 1.91 11.97 13.00
C ARG A 31 3.16 11.17 13.30
N CYS A 32 4.00 11.68 14.19
CA CYS A 32 5.13 10.92 14.71
C CYS A 32 4.64 9.71 15.54
N PRO A 33 5.51 8.72 15.81
CA PRO A 33 5.11 7.55 16.60
C PRO A 33 4.54 7.90 17.96
N ALA A 34 5.07 8.93 18.63
CA ALA A 34 4.60 9.33 19.95
C ALA A 34 3.19 9.97 19.94
N CYS A 35 2.77 10.55 18.81
CA CYS A 35 1.44 11.14 18.67
C CYS A 35 0.48 10.27 17.86
N ARG A 36 0.91 9.09 17.42
CA ARG A 36 0.09 8.25 16.54
C ARG A 36 -1.10 7.70 17.33
N ILE A 37 -2.26 7.70 16.69
CA ILE A 37 -3.51 7.18 17.24
C ILE A 37 -4.18 6.28 16.22
N CYS A 38 -5.10 5.44 16.68
CA CYS A 38 -5.98 4.71 15.80
C CYS A 38 -6.97 5.65 15.12
N GLU A 39 -7.03 5.63 13.79
CA GLU A 39 -7.94 6.51 13.04
C GLU A 39 -9.43 6.18 13.23
N VAL A 40 -9.76 5.04 13.83
CA VAL A 40 -11.14 4.61 14.07
C VAL A 40 -11.61 4.99 15.48
N CYS A 41 -10.96 4.48 16.53
CA CYS A 41 -11.37 4.75 17.92
C CYS A 41 -10.75 6.02 18.52
N LYS A 42 -9.72 6.58 17.86
CA LYS A 42 -8.92 7.71 18.35
C LYS A 42 -8.11 7.43 19.63
N GLY A 43 -8.02 6.16 20.04
CA GLY A 43 -7.17 5.71 21.14
C GLY A 43 -5.71 5.53 20.73
N GLU A 44 -4.83 5.54 21.72
CA GLU A 44 -3.37 5.35 21.61
C GLU A 44 -2.90 4.07 22.30
N GLU A 45 -3.77 3.36 23.01
CA GLU A 45 -3.47 2.10 23.68
C GLU A 45 -3.18 0.95 22.69
N ASN A 46 -2.71 -0.20 23.18
CA ASN A 46 -2.51 -1.44 22.39
C ASN A 46 -1.68 -1.25 21.11
N TRP A 47 -0.52 -0.58 21.25
CA TRP A 47 0.41 -0.28 20.16
C TRP A 47 0.86 -1.52 19.38
N ASP A 48 1.02 -2.64 20.06
CA ASP A 48 1.40 -3.95 19.55
C ASP A 48 0.33 -4.59 18.65
N GLU A 49 -0.91 -4.11 18.73
CA GLU A 49 -2.03 -4.50 17.87
C GLU A 49 -2.40 -3.40 16.86
N MET A 50 -1.61 -2.32 16.79
CA MET A 50 -1.81 -1.22 15.85
C MET A 50 -0.87 -1.35 14.65
N LEU A 51 -1.45 -1.38 13.44
CA LEU A 51 -0.71 -1.37 12.19
C LEU A 51 -0.72 0.02 11.55
N CYS A 52 0.32 0.32 10.77
CA CYS A 52 0.44 1.55 10.00
C CYS A 52 0.19 1.25 8.53
N CYS A 53 -0.52 2.14 7.84
CA CYS A 53 -0.68 2.02 6.40
C CYS A 53 0.64 2.34 5.67
N ASP A 54 1.09 1.47 4.77
CA ASP A 54 2.34 1.63 4.03
C ASP A 54 2.41 2.89 3.14
N GLU A 55 1.28 3.54 2.89
CA GLU A 55 1.19 4.71 2.03
C GLU A 55 0.95 6.02 2.79
N CYS A 56 0.09 6.03 3.82
CA CYS A 56 -0.22 7.25 4.57
C CYS A 56 0.34 7.28 5.99
N ASP A 57 0.89 6.16 6.46
CA ASP A 57 1.47 5.97 7.79
C ASP A 57 0.52 6.26 8.97
N ARG A 58 -0.79 6.32 8.70
CA ARG A 58 -1.82 6.42 9.75
C ARG A 58 -1.99 5.08 10.45
N GLY A 59 -2.22 5.14 11.77
CA GLY A 59 -2.40 3.99 12.64
C GLY A 59 -3.85 3.47 12.66
N PHE A 60 -3.99 2.15 12.71
CA PHE A 60 -5.28 1.47 12.85
C PHE A 60 -5.09 0.22 13.73
N HIS A 61 -5.91 0.04 14.76
CA HIS A 61 -5.94 -1.25 15.47
C HIS A 61 -6.51 -2.34 14.57
N ILE A 62 -5.94 -3.54 14.61
CA ILE A 62 -6.41 -4.71 13.84
C ILE A 62 -7.90 -5.00 14.09
N TYR A 63 -8.39 -4.80 15.31
CA TYR A 63 -9.78 -5.04 15.70
C TYR A 63 -10.75 -3.90 15.33
N CYS A 64 -10.23 -2.68 15.11
CA CYS A 64 -11.03 -1.54 14.66
C CYS A 64 -11.35 -1.58 13.16
N LEU A 65 -10.64 -2.40 12.39
CA LEU A 65 -10.83 -2.53 10.95
C LEU A 65 -12.18 -3.19 10.60
N ARG A 66 -12.59 -3.03 9.35
CA ARG A 66 -13.79 -3.65 8.76
C ARG A 66 -13.42 -4.31 7.43
N PRO A 67 -13.32 -5.65 7.38
CA PRO A 67 -13.41 -6.59 8.50
C PRO A 67 -12.23 -6.47 9.47
N PRO A 68 -12.38 -6.86 10.75
CA PRO A 68 -11.28 -6.97 11.70
C PRO A 68 -10.21 -7.97 11.22
N LEU A 69 -8.94 -7.67 11.49
CA LEU A 69 -7.84 -8.61 11.27
C LEU A 69 -7.58 -9.40 12.55
N LYS A 70 -7.22 -10.68 12.39
CA LYS A 70 -6.91 -11.58 13.52
C LYS A 70 -5.50 -11.39 14.07
N GLN A 71 -4.60 -10.88 13.24
CA GLN A 71 -3.20 -10.62 13.57
C GLN A 71 -2.67 -9.54 12.62
N ILE A 72 -1.57 -8.89 13.00
CA ILE A 72 -0.84 -7.99 12.11
C ILE A 72 -0.31 -8.82 10.93
N PRO A 73 -0.57 -8.42 9.66
CA PRO A 73 0.00 -9.08 8.50
C PRO A 73 1.53 -9.04 8.55
N ALA A 74 2.17 -10.17 8.22
CA ALA A 74 3.64 -10.21 8.12
C ALA A 74 4.17 -9.35 6.96
N GLU A 75 3.33 -9.14 5.96
CA GLU A 75 3.62 -8.34 4.77
C GLU A 75 2.90 -6.97 4.85
N GLY A 76 3.05 -6.17 3.80
CA GLY A 76 2.47 -4.83 3.72
C GLY A 76 0.94 -4.75 3.83
N TRP A 77 0.47 -3.60 4.29
CA TRP A 77 -0.96 -3.30 4.43
C TRP A 77 -1.29 -1.86 4.03
N ARG A 78 -2.48 -1.68 3.43
CA ARG A 78 -3.02 -0.36 3.09
C ARG A 78 -4.42 -0.18 3.62
N CYS A 79 -4.68 1.00 4.17
CA CYS A 79 -6.02 1.36 4.63
C CYS A 79 -7.00 1.55 3.47
N SER A 80 -8.30 1.56 3.77
CA SER A 80 -9.39 1.69 2.78
C SER A 80 -9.26 2.93 1.89
N GLU A 81 -8.67 4.01 2.38
CA GLU A 81 -8.45 5.26 1.64
C GLU A 81 -7.27 5.16 0.65
N CYS A 82 -6.27 4.32 0.97
CA CYS A 82 -5.04 4.21 0.18
C CYS A 82 -5.04 2.99 -0.73
N VAL A 83 -5.77 1.93 -0.35
CA VAL A 83 -5.77 0.69 -1.09
C VAL A 83 -6.26 0.90 -2.51
N ARG A 84 -5.43 0.49 -3.47
CA ARG A 84 -5.76 0.46 -4.89
C ARG A 84 -4.93 -0.59 -5.60
N CYS A 85 -5.47 -1.12 -6.69
CA CYS A 85 -4.71 -1.97 -7.59
C CYS A 85 -3.64 -1.13 -8.29
N LEU A 86 -2.37 -1.47 -8.11
CA LEU A 86 -1.26 -0.76 -8.75
C LEU A 86 -1.24 -0.96 -10.28
N SER A 87 -1.88 -2.03 -10.77
CA SER A 87 -1.98 -2.31 -12.20
C SER A 87 -3.09 -1.51 -12.87
N CYS A 88 -4.35 -1.81 -12.53
CA CYS A 88 -5.52 -1.18 -13.19
C CYS A 88 -6.08 0.05 -12.46
N GLY A 89 -5.61 0.35 -11.24
CA GLY A 89 -6.09 1.50 -10.49
C GLY A 89 -7.40 1.30 -9.73
N SER A 90 -8.04 0.12 -9.80
CA SER A 90 -9.27 -0.21 -9.04
C SER A 90 -9.13 0.12 -7.56
N LYS A 91 -10.19 0.63 -6.94
CA LYS A 91 -10.30 0.84 -5.49
C LYS A 91 -11.06 -0.27 -4.76
N THR A 92 -11.47 -1.31 -5.48
CA THR A 92 -12.09 -2.51 -4.91
C THR A 92 -11.26 -3.75 -5.28
N PRO A 93 -11.26 -4.79 -4.42
CA PRO A 93 -10.53 -6.02 -4.70
C PRO A 93 -11.14 -6.80 -5.87
N GLY A 94 -12.41 -6.58 -6.20
CA GLY A 94 -13.08 -7.21 -7.33
C GLY A 94 -14.56 -6.86 -7.34
N PRO A 95 -15.32 -7.39 -8.31
CA PRO A 95 -16.74 -7.12 -8.46
C PRO A 95 -17.62 -7.87 -7.44
N LYS A 96 -17.12 -8.95 -6.81
CA LYS A 96 -17.87 -9.74 -5.83
C LYS A 96 -17.51 -9.29 -4.42
N GLY A 97 -18.49 -9.29 -3.51
CA GLY A 97 -18.25 -8.94 -2.09
C GLY A 97 -17.29 -9.89 -1.35
N SER A 98 -17.07 -11.10 -1.87
CA SER A 98 -16.11 -12.07 -1.34
C SER A 98 -14.68 -11.88 -1.88
N ASP A 99 -14.48 -11.00 -2.86
CA ASP A 99 -13.15 -10.72 -3.40
C ASP A 99 -12.26 -10.08 -2.34
N ARG A 100 -10.99 -10.46 -2.37
CA ARG A 100 -9.99 -9.98 -1.41
C ARG A 100 -8.80 -9.43 -2.15
N TRP A 101 -8.21 -8.40 -1.57
CA TRP A 101 -6.95 -7.87 -2.05
C TRP A 101 -5.85 -8.94 -1.98
N ARG A 102 -4.89 -8.84 -2.90
CA ARG A 102 -3.75 -9.75 -3.04
C ARG A 102 -2.45 -8.95 -3.05
N LYS A 103 -1.35 -9.66 -2.77
CA LYS A 103 0.00 -9.09 -2.75
C LYS A 103 0.04 -7.80 -1.94
N ASP A 104 -0.20 -7.90 -0.64
CA ASP A 104 -0.01 -6.80 0.31
C ASP A 104 -0.89 -5.59 0.01
N TYR A 105 -2.15 -5.85 -0.35
CA TYR A 105 -3.11 -4.81 -0.69
C TYR A 105 -2.67 -3.97 -1.92
N THR A 106 -1.97 -4.60 -2.87
CA THR A 106 -1.49 -3.95 -4.11
C THR A 106 -2.21 -4.42 -5.38
N LEU A 107 -2.89 -5.56 -5.37
CA LEU A 107 -3.56 -6.12 -6.55
C LEU A 107 -5.00 -6.55 -6.26
N CYS A 108 -5.91 -6.20 -7.16
CA CYS A 108 -7.26 -6.76 -7.19
C CYS A 108 -7.24 -8.23 -7.67
N SER A 109 -8.31 -8.98 -7.43
CA SER A 109 -8.50 -10.37 -7.83
C SER A 109 -8.19 -10.60 -9.32
N SER A 110 -8.65 -9.71 -10.21
CA SER A 110 -8.43 -9.89 -11.65
C SER A 110 -6.97 -9.68 -12.08
N CYS A 111 -6.31 -8.63 -11.58
CA CYS A 111 -4.89 -8.41 -11.86
C CYS A 111 -4.01 -9.47 -11.18
N TRP A 112 -4.42 -10.03 -10.04
CA TRP A 112 -3.70 -11.12 -9.41
C TRP A 112 -3.62 -12.37 -10.31
N VAL A 113 -4.72 -12.74 -10.97
CA VAL A 113 -4.74 -13.88 -11.91
C VAL A 113 -3.70 -13.72 -13.02
N GLU A 114 -3.57 -12.53 -13.58
CA GLU A 114 -2.56 -12.24 -14.60
C GLU A 114 -1.14 -12.19 -14.01
N TYR A 115 -1.02 -11.70 -12.78
CA TYR A 115 0.24 -11.70 -12.04
C TYR A 115 0.77 -13.13 -11.83
N GLU A 116 -0.09 -14.08 -11.44
CA GLU A 116 0.27 -15.49 -11.26
C GLU A 116 0.72 -16.17 -12.56
N LYS A 117 0.11 -15.78 -13.69
CA LYS A 117 0.54 -16.23 -15.04
C LYS A 117 1.86 -15.61 -15.50
N LYS A 118 2.48 -14.75 -14.68
CA LYS A 118 3.68 -13.97 -15.03
C LYS A 118 3.45 -12.94 -16.16
N ASN A 119 2.20 -12.54 -16.38
CA ASN A 119 1.82 -11.49 -17.34
C ASN A 119 1.99 -10.10 -16.70
N TYR A 120 3.21 -9.78 -16.26
CA TYR A 120 3.53 -8.49 -15.66
C TYR A 120 4.93 -8.04 -16.04
N CYS A 121 5.16 -6.72 -16.02
CA CYS A 121 6.48 -6.15 -16.23
C CYS A 121 7.42 -6.53 -15.07
N PRO A 122 8.57 -7.20 -15.32
CA PRO A 122 9.45 -7.66 -14.25
C PRO A 122 10.11 -6.53 -13.45
N ILE A 123 10.12 -5.30 -13.96
CA ILE A 123 10.71 -4.13 -13.30
C ILE A 123 9.68 -3.48 -12.35
N CYS A 124 8.56 -2.99 -12.87
CA CYS A 124 7.56 -2.30 -12.04
C CYS A 124 6.47 -3.20 -11.44
N LYS A 125 6.44 -4.49 -11.82
CA LYS A 125 5.47 -5.51 -11.36
C LYS A 125 4.00 -5.23 -11.70
N VAL A 126 3.75 -4.30 -12.63
CA VAL A 126 2.41 -3.99 -13.15
C VAL A 126 2.02 -5.00 -14.24
N VAL A 127 0.78 -5.47 -14.19
CA VAL A 127 0.21 -6.42 -15.16
C VAL A 127 0.07 -5.79 -16.53
N THR A 128 0.50 -6.53 -17.56
CA THR A 128 0.62 -6.05 -18.94
C THR A 128 -0.71 -5.74 -19.62
N SER A 129 -1.80 -6.43 -19.22
CA SER A 129 -3.14 -6.20 -19.78
C SER A 129 -3.85 -4.95 -19.24
N SER A 130 -3.27 -4.26 -18.25
CA SER A 130 -4.01 -3.26 -17.48
C SER A 130 -4.04 -1.86 -18.09
N LYS A 131 -3.12 -1.55 -19.02
CA LYS A 131 -3.02 -0.27 -19.74
C LYS A 131 -2.33 -0.51 -21.08
N ASP A 132 -2.80 0.08 -22.17
CA ASP A 132 -2.13 0.12 -23.48
C ASP A 132 -0.82 0.93 -23.42
N ILE A 133 0.12 0.48 -22.61
CA ILE A 133 1.45 1.08 -22.46
C ILE A 133 2.36 0.35 -23.44
N LYS A 134 3.13 1.12 -24.22
CA LYS A 134 4.14 0.55 -25.12
C LYS A 134 5.07 -0.38 -24.36
N MET A 135 5.23 -1.60 -24.85
CA MET A 135 6.09 -2.63 -24.27
C MET A 135 7.09 -3.15 -25.29
N VAL A 136 8.24 -3.61 -24.79
CA VAL A 136 9.26 -4.33 -25.56
C VAL A 136 9.36 -5.76 -25.02
N ASN A 137 9.52 -6.73 -25.92
CA ASN A 137 9.77 -8.12 -25.57
C ASN A 137 11.27 -8.41 -25.66
N CYS A 138 11.81 -9.14 -24.69
CA CYS A 138 13.18 -9.62 -24.75
C CYS A 138 13.23 -10.97 -25.48
N ASP A 139 13.93 -11.06 -26.61
CA ASP A 139 14.01 -12.30 -27.39
C ASP A 139 14.62 -13.48 -26.61
N SER A 140 15.50 -13.22 -25.64
CA SER A 140 16.18 -14.27 -24.87
C SER A 140 15.29 -14.87 -23.77
N CYS A 141 14.53 -14.05 -23.03
CA CYS A 141 13.73 -14.51 -21.88
C CYS A 141 12.22 -14.42 -22.10
N GLN A 142 11.80 -13.90 -23.25
CA GLN A 142 10.40 -13.71 -23.67
C GLN A 142 9.56 -12.86 -22.71
N MET A 143 10.20 -12.10 -21.82
CA MET A 143 9.54 -11.20 -20.88
C MET A 143 9.18 -9.88 -21.55
N TRP A 144 8.04 -9.32 -21.14
CA TRP A 144 7.57 -8.01 -21.61
C TRP A 144 7.87 -6.93 -20.57
N VAL A 145 8.50 -5.84 -21.00
CA VAL A 145 8.87 -4.69 -20.16
C VAL A 145 8.23 -3.42 -20.74
N HIS A 146 7.73 -2.52 -19.90
CA HIS A 146 7.26 -1.21 -20.39
C HIS A 146 8.44 -0.42 -20.93
N VAL A 147 8.26 0.34 -22.02
CA VAL A 147 9.35 1.18 -22.58
C VAL A 147 9.89 2.21 -21.58
N THR A 148 9.10 2.59 -20.59
CA THR A 148 9.49 3.52 -19.52
C THR A 148 10.14 2.87 -18.30
N CYS A 149 10.25 1.54 -18.27
CA CYS A 149 10.83 0.76 -17.18
C CYS A 149 12.19 0.21 -17.59
#